data_AF-N1Q7L7-F1
#
_entry.id   AF-N1Q7L7-F1
#
_cell.length_a   1.000
_cell.length_b   1.000
_cell.length_c   1.000
_cell.angle_alpha   90.00
_cell.angle_beta   90.00
_cell.angle_gamma   90.00
#
_symmetry.space_group_name_H-M   'P 1'
#
loop_
_entity.id
_entity.type
_entity.pdbx_description
1 polymer ?
#
loop_
_entity_poly.entity_id
_entity_poly.type
_entity_poly.pdbx_seq_one_letter_code
_entity_poly.pdbx_strand_id
1 'polypeptide(L)'
;MTEAEFFTLCNLDQTSERGQQTYHLMRQEATAGLDRMTLTARSTPGTTEFNGHTILASMLSEAAIQFEIQRIWQFALPETRDVYEGGRMGNGNEENWIIRWMLWREIVIRRDGLGD
;
A
#
# COMPACT_ATOMS: atom_id res chain seq x y z
N MET A 1 -2.69 -13.77 4.30
CA MET A 1 -2.99 -13.63 2.86
C MET A 1 -1.69 -13.64 2.07
N THR A 2 -1.53 -14.64 1.21
CA THR A 2 -0.46 -14.79 0.23
C THR A 2 -0.74 -13.92 -1.00
N GLU A 3 0.24 -13.79 -1.89
CA GLU A 3 0.05 -13.10 -3.17
C GLU A 3 -0.96 -13.82 -4.07
N ALA A 4 -0.90 -15.15 -4.19
CA ALA A 4 -1.85 -15.91 -5.00
C ALA A 4 -3.31 -15.75 -4.51
N GLU A 5 -3.51 -15.73 -3.19
CA GLU A 5 -4.82 -15.44 -2.58
C GLU A 5 -5.29 -14.02 -2.90
N PHE A 6 -4.37 -13.05 -2.87
CA PHE A 6 -4.68 -11.66 -3.25
C PHE A 6 -5.11 -11.53 -4.71
N PHE A 7 -4.39 -12.17 -5.64
CA PHE A 7 -4.78 -12.19 -7.06
C PHE A 7 -6.19 -12.76 -7.25
N THR A 8 -6.50 -13.85 -6.55
CA THR A 8 -7.82 -14.49 -6.59
C THR A 8 -8.92 -13.54 -6.08
N LEU A 9 -8.70 -12.90 -4.92
CA LEU A 9 -9.68 -11.99 -4.32
C LEU A 9 -9.87 -10.70 -5.10
N CYS A 10 -8.85 -10.25 -5.83
CA CYS A 10 -8.90 -9.08 -6.71
C CYS A 10 -9.40 -9.41 -8.13
N ASN A 11 -9.76 -10.67 -8.42
CA ASN A 11 -10.10 -11.15 -9.76
C ASN A 11 -9.01 -10.81 -10.81
N LEU A 12 -7.75 -10.88 -10.40
CA LEU A 12 -6.58 -10.73 -11.27
C LEU A 12 -6.04 -12.11 -11.65
N ASP A 13 -5.75 -12.30 -12.94
CA ASP A 13 -5.11 -13.52 -13.41
C ASP A 13 -3.58 -13.40 -13.30
N GLN A 14 -3.00 -14.12 -12.33
CA GLN A 14 -1.56 -14.16 -12.06
C GLN A 14 -0.74 -14.74 -13.22
N THR A 15 -1.36 -15.55 -14.09
CA THR A 15 -0.68 -16.18 -15.23
C THR A 15 -0.70 -15.30 -16.47
N SER A 16 -1.55 -14.27 -16.49
CA SER A 16 -1.66 -13.33 -17.60
C SER A 16 -0.70 -12.16 -17.46
N GLU A 17 -0.12 -11.71 -18.57
CA GLU A 17 0.71 -10.49 -18.61
C GLU A 17 -0.08 -9.27 -18.11
N ARG A 18 -1.37 -9.17 -18.47
CA ARG A 18 -2.23 -8.07 -18.03
C ARG A 18 -2.42 -8.05 -16.52
N GLY A 19 -2.71 -9.19 -15.90
CA GLY A 19 -2.89 -9.27 -14.45
C GLY A 19 -1.60 -8.97 -13.69
N GLN A 20 -0.46 -9.45 -14.19
CA GLN A 20 0.85 -9.11 -13.63
C GLN A 20 1.17 -7.62 -13.78
N GLN A 21 0.89 -7.03 -14.94
CA GLN A 21 1.09 -5.60 -15.18
C GLN A 21 0.22 -4.74 -14.27
N THR A 22 -1.07 -5.08 -14.10
CA THR A 22 -1.95 -4.38 -13.17
C THR A 22 -1.42 -4.48 -11.73
N TYR A 23 -1.02 -5.68 -11.29
CA TYR A 23 -0.43 -5.86 -9.97
C TYR A 23 0.85 -5.04 -9.78
N HIS A 24 1.71 -4.97 -10.80
CA HIS A 24 2.92 -4.15 -10.77
C HIS A 24 2.59 -2.66 -10.59
N LEU A 25 1.59 -2.14 -11.31
CA LEU A 25 1.13 -0.76 -11.14
C LEU A 25 0.59 -0.51 -9.72
N MET A 26 -0.18 -1.46 -9.17
CA MET A 26 -0.67 -1.36 -7.79
C MET A 26 0.48 -1.29 -6.80
N ARG A 27 1.55 -2.08 -7.01
CA ARG A 27 2.76 -2.03 -6.16
C ARG A 27 3.45 -0.67 -6.27
N GLN A 28 3.59 -0.11 -7.47
CA GLN A 28 4.17 1.21 -7.66
C GLN A 28 3.40 2.31 -6.90
N GLU A 29 2.07 2.28 -6.96
CA GLU A 29 1.22 3.22 -6.22
C GLU A 29 1.38 3.09 -4.71
N ALA A 30 1.47 1.86 -4.20
CA ALA A 30 1.69 1.57 -2.78
C ALA A 30 3.08 2.00 -2.30
N THR A 31 4.12 1.72 -3.08
CA THR A 31 5.50 2.19 -2.80
C THR A 31 5.55 3.71 -2.76
N ALA A 32 4.94 4.39 -3.73
CA ALA A 32 4.86 5.85 -3.74
C ALA A 32 4.10 6.40 -2.52
N GLY A 33 3.05 5.70 -2.07
CA GLY A 33 2.33 6.04 -0.84
C GLY A 33 3.18 5.87 0.41
N LEU A 34 3.89 4.75 0.52
CA LEU A 34 4.83 4.50 1.61
C LEU A 34 5.95 5.54 1.64
N ASP A 35 6.50 5.91 0.49
CA ASP A 35 7.52 6.96 0.39
C ASP A 35 6.99 8.31 0.89
N ARG A 36 5.75 8.70 0.54
CA ARG A 36 5.12 9.92 1.07
C ARG A 36 4.96 9.87 2.59
N MET A 37 4.48 8.75 3.12
CA MET A 37 4.34 8.56 4.57
C MET A 37 5.69 8.65 5.27
N THR A 38 6.75 8.04 4.72
CA THR A 38 8.11 8.06 5.30
C THR A 38 8.87 9.38 5.11
N LEU A 39 8.56 10.18 4.09
CA LEU A 39 9.12 11.52 3.92
C LEU A 39 8.47 12.53 4.86
N THR A 40 7.14 12.53 4.95
CA THR A 40 6.37 13.39 5.88
C THR A 40 6.79 13.14 7.32
N ALA A 41 6.99 11.86 7.63
CA ALA A 41 7.62 11.36 8.82
C ALA A 41 8.93 12.09 9.18
N ARG A 42 9.95 11.98 8.33
CA ARG A 42 11.27 12.59 8.57
C ARG A 42 11.25 14.11 8.79
N SER A 43 10.23 14.81 8.28
CA SER A 43 10.08 16.24 8.45
C SER A 43 9.43 16.67 9.77
N THR A 44 8.98 15.73 10.61
CA THR A 44 8.29 16.03 11.88
C THR A 44 9.27 15.96 13.08
N PRO A 45 9.37 16.99 13.93
CA PRO A 45 10.23 16.95 15.12
C PRO A 45 9.79 15.85 16.10
N GLY A 46 10.69 14.93 16.46
CA GLY A 46 10.42 13.84 17.43
C GLY A 46 10.70 12.41 16.95
N THR A 47 11.33 12.23 15.79
CA THR A 47 11.76 10.91 15.30
C THR A 47 12.96 10.35 16.05
N THR A 48 12.82 9.12 16.56
CA THR A 48 13.89 8.37 17.23
C THR A 48 14.63 7.48 16.24
N GLU A 49 15.95 7.63 16.15
CA GLU A 49 16.82 6.69 15.43
C GLU A 49 17.08 5.46 16.30
N PHE A 50 17.02 4.26 15.73
CA PHE A 50 17.45 3.03 16.40
C PHE A 50 18.36 2.24 15.46
N ASN A 51 19.61 2.01 15.88
CA ASN A 51 20.63 1.28 15.11
C ASN A 51 20.88 1.80 13.68
N GLY A 52 20.88 3.12 13.46
CA GLY A 52 21.11 3.70 12.13
C GLY A 52 19.97 3.51 11.14
N HIS A 53 18.85 2.91 11.59
CA HIS A 53 17.60 2.83 10.85
C HIS A 53 16.59 3.76 11.52
N THR A 54 16.02 4.70 10.76
CA THR A 54 14.89 5.49 11.24
C THR A 54 13.72 4.54 11.49
N ILE A 55 13.42 4.21 12.76
CA ILE A 55 12.29 3.34 13.08
C ILE A 55 11.00 4.10 12.82
N LEU A 56 10.26 3.61 11.81
CA LEU A 56 8.98 4.08 11.29
C LEU A 56 7.79 3.88 12.24
N ALA A 57 8.02 3.41 13.47
CA ALA A 57 6.97 2.91 14.35
C ALA A 57 5.99 3.99 14.85
N SER A 58 6.44 5.24 15.01
CA SER A 58 5.57 6.37 15.37
C SER A 58 4.86 7.01 14.16
N MET A 59 5.20 6.61 12.93
CA MET A 59 4.79 7.26 11.67
C MET A 59 3.88 6.42 10.77
N LEU A 60 3.74 5.13 11.06
CA LEU A 60 2.63 4.29 10.59
C LEU A 60 1.43 4.43 11.54
N SER A 61 1.07 5.66 11.90
CA SER A 61 -0.19 5.85 12.61
C SER A 61 -1.34 5.36 11.72
N GLU A 62 -2.33 4.73 12.31
CA GLU A 62 -3.53 4.27 11.61
C GLU A 62 -4.18 5.41 10.81
N ALA A 63 -4.13 6.65 11.32
CA ALA A 63 -4.61 7.84 10.61
C ALA A 63 -3.80 8.16 9.33
N ALA A 64 -2.48 7.99 9.36
CA ALA A 64 -1.63 8.19 8.18
C ALA A 64 -1.91 7.11 7.12
N ILE A 65 -2.10 5.87 7.54
CA ILE A 65 -2.47 4.75 6.67
C ILE A 65 -3.84 5.02 6.04
N GLN A 66 -4.85 5.39 6.83
CA GLN A 66 -6.19 5.71 6.33
C GLN A 66 -6.17 6.88 5.33
N PHE A 67 -5.43 7.95 5.64
CA PHE A 67 -5.27 9.08 4.73
C PHE A 67 -4.62 8.66 3.41
N GLU A 68 -3.56 7.85 3.48
CA GLU A 68 -2.85 7.41 2.30
C GLU A 68 -3.68 6.44 1.45
N ILE A 69 -4.53 5.62 2.06
CA ILE A 69 -5.46 4.75 1.34
C ILE A 69 -6.48 5.57 0.54
N GLN A 70 -7.05 6.62 1.15
CA GLN A 70 -7.94 7.52 0.42
C GLN A 70 -7.21 8.22 -0.73
N ARG A 71 -5.96 8.64 -0.50
CA ARG A 71 -5.14 9.30 -1.51
C ARG A 71 -4.83 8.38 -2.68
N ILE A 72 -4.37 7.15 -2.43
CA ILE A 72 -4.09 6.18 -3.49
C ILE A 72 -5.36 5.91 -4.30
N TRP A 73 -6.50 5.68 -3.64
CA TRP A 73 -7.76 5.48 -4.36
C TRP A 73 -8.16 6.69 -5.23
N GLN A 74 -8.01 7.91 -4.70
CA GLN A 74 -8.38 9.14 -5.41
C GLN A 74 -7.53 9.38 -6.66
N PHE A 75 -6.24 9.05 -6.60
CA PHE A 75 -5.27 9.30 -7.66
C PHE A 75 -4.83 8.04 -8.41
N ALA A 76 -5.55 6.93 -8.22
CA ALA A 76 -5.26 5.66 -8.86
C ALA A 76 -5.29 5.80 -10.38
N LEU A 77 -4.37 5.10 -11.05
CA LEU A 77 -4.42 4.91 -12.50
C LEU A 77 -5.73 4.22 -12.91
N PRO A 78 -6.26 4.48 -14.12
CA PRO A 78 -7.47 3.81 -14.59
C PRO A 78 -7.42 2.29 -14.45
N GLU A 79 -6.26 1.68 -14.73
CA GLU A 79 -6.04 0.23 -14.70
C GLU A 79 -6.11 -0.38 -13.29
N THR A 80 -5.66 0.36 -12.27
CA THR A 80 -5.65 -0.09 -10.87
C THR A 80 -6.94 0.31 -10.16
N ARG A 81 -7.56 1.41 -10.58
CA ARG A 81 -8.82 1.92 -10.05
C ARG A 81 -9.94 0.90 -10.17
N ASP A 82 -10.07 0.22 -11.31
CA ASP A 82 -11.08 -0.83 -11.51
C ASP A 82 -10.95 -1.95 -10.47
N VAL A 83 -9.71 -2.33 -10.11
CA VAL A 83 -9.46 -3.32 -9.06
C VAL A 83 -9.85 -2.75 -7.70
N TYR A 84 -9.44 -1.52 -7.40
CA TYR A 84 -9.72 -0.88 -6.12
C TYR A 84 -11.21 -0.63 -5.87
N GLU A 85 -12.05 -0.44 -6.89
CA GLU A 85 -13.50 -0.31 -6.67
C GLU A 85 -14.09 -1.57 -6.00
N GLY A 86 -13.52 -2.76 -6.24
CA GLY A 86 -13.88 -4.01 -5.54
C GLY A 86 -13.41 -4.08 -4.08
N GLY A 87 -12.55 -3.15 -3.66
CA GLY A 87 -11.97 -3.08 -2.33
C GLY A 87 -12.81 -2.31 -1.31
N ARG A 88 -13.88 -1.64 -1.75
CA ARG A 88 -14.77 -0.86 -0.88
C ARG A 88 -15.79 -1.79 -0.22
N MET A 89 -15.68 -2.00 1.09
CA MET A 89 -16.73 -2.69 1.83
C MET A 89 -17.94 -1.74 1.99
N GLY A 90 -19.15 -2.30 1.86
CA GLY A 90 -20.33 -1.60 1.33
C GLY A 90 -21.11 -0.68 2.29
N ASN A 91 -20.54 -0.18 3.38
CA ASN A 91 -21.30 0.62 4.37
C ASN A 91 -20.83 2.09 4.53
N GLY A 92 -20.08 2.62 3.56
CA GLY A 92 -19.91 4.07 3.40
C GLY A 92 -18.84 4.72 4.27
N ASN A 93 -18.14 3.96 5.11
CA ASN A 93 -16.96 4.42 5.85
C ASN A 93 -15.81 3.39 5.83
N GLU A 94 -15.94 2.33 5.04
CA GLU A 94 -14.99 1.24 5.01
C GLU A 94 -13.87 1.52 4.02
N GLU A 95 -12.69 1.58 4.60
CA GLU A 95 -11.41 1.68 3.95
C GLU A 95 -11.22 0.63 2.85
N ASN A 96 -10.45 0.99 1.82
CA ASN A 96 -10.15 0.08 0.72
C ASN A 96 -9.17 -1.02 1.16
N TRP A 97 -9.69 -2.24 1.37
CA TRP A 97 -8.89 -3.35 1.91
C TRP A 97 -7.76 -3.77 0.95
N ILE A 98 -7.96 -3.61 -0.36
CA ILE A 98 -6.98 -3.94 -1.39
C ILE A 98 -5.77 -3.01 -1.22
N ILE A 99 -6.02 -1.70 -1.13
CA ILE A 99 -4.95 -0.71 -0.94
C ILE A 99 -4.27 -0.90 0.42
N ARG A 100 -5.03 -1.17 1.51
CA ARG A 100 -4.43 -1.49 2.82
C ARG A 100 -3.46 -2.66 2.70
N TRP A 101 -3.88 -3.73 2.02
CA TRP A 101 -3.03 -4.89 1.87
C TRP A 101 -1.76 -4.57 1.08
N MET A 102 -1.87 -3.83 -0.03
CA MET A 102 -0.71 -3.41 -0.82
C MET A 102 0.28 -2.59 0.01
N LEU A 103 -0.20 -1.60 0.78
CA LEU A 103 0.64 -0.82 1.70
C LEU A 103 1.32 -1.71 2.75
N TRP A 104 0.57 -2.63 3.36
CA TRP A 104 1.12 -3.54 4.36
C TRP A 104 2.22 -4.44 3.79
N ARG A 105 2.07 -4.91 2.54
CA ARG A 105 3.10 -5.70 1.87
C ARG A 105 4.40 -4.93 1.69
N GLU A 106 4.33 -3.71 1.16
CA GLU A 106 5.52 -2.88 0.98
C GLU A 106 6.17 -2.48 2.32
N ILE A 107 5.37 -2.29 3.38
CA ILE A 107 5.89 -2.07 4.74
C ILE A 107 6.68 -3.29 5.23
N VAL A 108 6.14 -4.50 5.08
CA VAL A 108 6.81 -5.75 5.50
C VAL A 108 8.09 -5.97 4.68
N ILE A 109 8.03 -5.80 3.36
CA ILE A 109 9.19 -5.91 2.45
C ILE A 109 10.32 -4.97 2.89
N ARG A 110 10.00 -3.69 3.12
CA ARG A 110 10.99 -2.67 3.53
C ARG A 110 11.53 -2.92 4.94
N ARG A 111 10.71 -3.45 5.86
CA ARG A 111 11.14 -3.86 7.21
C ARG A 111 12.12 -5.01 7.15
N ASP A 112 11.86 -6.01 6.30
CA ASP A 112 12.64 -7.24 6.23
C ASP A 112 13.89 -7.11 5.33
N GLY A 113 14.08 -5.94 4.70
CA GLY A 113 15.22 -5.67 3.81
C GLY A 113 15.20 -6.49 2.52
N LEU A 114 14.03 -7.05 2.17
CA LEU A 114 13.82 -7.84 0.96
C LEU A 114 13.59 -6.91 -0.24
N GLY A 115 14.55 -6.06 -0.55
CA GLY A 115 14.55 -5.32 -1.81
C GLY A 115 15.07 -6.21 -2.94
N ASP A 116 14.33 -6.29 -4.05
CA ASP A 116 14.84 -6.84 -5.32
C ASP A 116 16.14 -6.13 -5.75
#